data_AF-A0A1F5EH27-F1
#
_entry.id   AF-A0A1F5EH27-F1
#
_cell.length_a   1.000
_cell.length_b   1.000
_cell.length_c   1.000
_cell.angle_alpha   90.00
_cell.angle_beta   90.00
_cell.angle_gamma   90.00
#
_symmetry.space_group_name_H-M   'P 1'
#
loop_
_entity.id
_entity.type
_entity.pdbx_description
1 polymer ?
#
loop_
_entity_poly.entity_id
_entity_poly.type
_entity_poly.pdbx_seq_one_letter_code
_entity_poly.pdbx_strand_id
1 'polypeptide(L)'
;MSKIGNLLFAKYAFAPNKLKYCGPDDNRAIFDYCVAQQSDQGLVELLKGFEGAYPYLQIIARANKIKDPFDEKVVEAYWIGNNLLKNVSVDDFYDSLKNRFGKKINSKSMKWLLTKPPIGAKPHHSFHVLDVYTKTGLIRSGIKTNVLETINNCLIMWGRVNRVTCNIKHVTQVSIEYNPIILKKGKLIFGKYTTKNIQPIFTQPKVGDIVSFHWGNVCDILTEYQVKNLKNWTNYHLQIANHTM
;
A
#
# COMPACT_ATOMS: atom_id res chain seq x y z
N MET A 1 -18.50 11.68 -4.79
CA MET A 1 -17.40 10.88 -4.24
C MET A 1 -17.50 9.48 -4.79
N SER A 2 -16.38 8.84 -5.13
CA SER A 2 -16.36 7.53 -5.78
C SER A 2 -16.62 6.41 -4.78
N LYS A 3 -17.80 5.77 -4.87
CA LYS A 3 -18.12 4.57 -4.08
C LYS A 3 -17.06 3.47 -4.28
N ILE A 4 -16.66 3.25 -5.53
CA ILE A 4 -15.70 2.20 -5.90
C ILE A 4 -14.32 2.49 -5.29
N GLY A 5 -13.83 3.73 -5.43
CA GLY A 5 -12.54 4.12 -4.89
C GLY A 5 -12.50 4.12 -3.37
N ASN A 6 -13.57 4.54 -2.70
CA ASN A 6 -13.70 4.45 -1.24
C ASN A 6 -13.58 2.99 -0.75
N LEU A 7 -14.34 2.07 -1.36
CA LEU A 7 -14.31 0.66 -0.99
C LEU A 7 -12.96 0.01 -1.34
N LEU A 8 -12.38 0.37 -2.48
CA LEU A 8 -11.04 -0.09 -2.87
C LEU A 8 -10.01 0.33 -1.82
N PHE A 9 -10.01 1.60 -1.41
CA PHE A 9 -9.09 2.08 -0.40
C PHE A 9 -9.28 1.33 0.93
N ALA A 10 -10.53 1.16 1.36
CA ALA A 10 -10.87 0.45 2.59
C ALA A 10 -10.37 -1.01 2.59
N LYS A 11 -10.53 -1.75 1.48
CA LYS A 11 -10.04 -3.14 1.33
C LYS A 11 -8.53 -3.25 1.58
N TYR A 12 -7.75 -2.31 1.06
CA TYR A 12 -6.29 -2.30 1.20
C TYR A 12 -5.84 -1.82 2.59
N ALA A 13 -6.59 -0.88 3.18
CA ALA A 13 -6.26 -0.26 4.45
C ALA A 13 -6.71 -1.08 5.67
N PHE A 14 -7.70 -1.97 5.52
CA PHE A 14 -8.33 -2.67 6.64
C PHE A 14 -7.37 -3.55 7.45
N ALA A 15 -6.60 -4.42 6.81
CA ALA A 15 -5.75 -5.38 7.51
C ALA A 15 -4.69 -4.71 8.44
N PRO A 16 -3.86 -3.75 7.99
CA PRO A 16 -2.96 -3.03 8.89
C PRO A 16 -3.70 -2.17 9.93
N ASN A 17 -4.87 -1.63 9.60
CA ASN A 17 -5.66 -0.84 10.54
C ASN A 17 -6.23 -1.70 11.68
N LYS A 18 -6.73 -2.90 11.37
CA LYS A 18 -7.13 -3.90 12.38
C LYS A 18 -5.97 -4.27 13.31
N LEU A 19 -4.73 -4.26 12.80
CA LEU A 19 -3.51 -4.48 13.56
C LEU A 19 -2.98 -3.21 14.27
N LYS A 20 -3.71 -2.09 14.19
CA LYS A 20 -3.39 -0.79 14.78
C LYS A 20 -2.09 -0.15 14.25
N TYR A 21 -1.69 -0.48 13.02
CA TYR A 21 -0.49 0.10 12.40
C TYR A 21 -0.76 1.42 11.67
N CYS A 22 -2.00 1.70 11.28
CA CYS A 22 -2.38 2.93 10.61
C CYS A 22 -3.88 3.21 10.75
N GLY A 23 -4.31 4.43 10.39
CA GLY A 23 -5.72 4.81 10.33
C GLY A 23 -6.37 5.09 11.69
N PRO A 24 -7.68 5.41 11.69
CA PRO A 24 -8.46 5.66 12.91
C PRO A 24 -8.74 4.35 13.68
N ASP A 25 -9.11 4.45 14.96
CA ASP A 25 -9.35 3.28 15.82
C ASP A 25 -10.59 2.46 15.44
N ASP A 26 -11.56 3.05 14.73
CA ASP A 26 -12.81 2.41 14.32
C ASP A 26 -12.66 1.47 13.10
N ASN A 27 -11.81 0.46 13.27
CA ASN A 27 -11.60 -0.59 12.28
C ASN A 27 -12.86 -1.45 12.04
N ARG A 28 -13.80 -1.48 13.00
CA ARG A 28 -15.04 -2.23 12.90
C ARG A 28 -15.98 -1.59 11.88
N ALA A 29 -16.15 -0.26 11.92
CA ALA A 29 -16.93 0.43 10.91
C ALA A 29 -16.38 0.20 9.50
N ILE A 30 -15.04 0.26 9.32
CA ILE A 30 -14.40 -0.02 8.02
C ILE A 30 -14.74 -1.44 7.54
N PHE A 31 -14.68 -2.43 8.42
CA PHE A 31 -15.08 -3.81 8.10
C PHE A 31 -16.54 -3.87 7.63
N ASP A 32 -17.45 -3.27 8.39
CA ASP A 32 -18.89 -3.33 8.12
C ASP A 32 -19.23 -2.65 6.77
N TYR A 33 -18.58 -1.53 6.43
CA TYR A 33 -18.71 -0.91 5.10
C TYR A 33 -18.22 -1.83 3.96
N CYS A 34 -17.07 -2.48 4.14
CA CYS A 34 -16.53 -3.42 3.16
C CYS A 34 -17.44 -4.65 2.97
N VAL A 35 -17.99 -5.21 4.04
CA VAL A 35 -18.92 -6.34 3.97
C VAL A 35 -20.23 -5.93 3.31
N ALA A 36 -20.79 -4.77 3.69
CA ALA A 36 -22.04 -4.27 3.12
C ALA A 36 -21.90 -3.79 1.67
N GLN A 37 -20.67 -3.60 1.17
CA GLN A 37 -20.40 -3.00 -0.15
C GLN A 37 -21.10 -1.62 -0.30
N GLN A 38 -21.05 -0.84 0.78
CA GLN A 38 -21.70 0.47 0.87
C GLN A 38 -20.67 1.58 1.12
N SER A 39 -20.99 2.78 0.65
CA SER A 39 -20.16 3.97 0.87
C SER A 39 -21.07 5.18 0.99
N ASP A 40 -20.80 5.97 2.02
CA ASP A 40 -21.46 7.23 2.34
C ASP A 40 -20.41 8.25 2.84
N GLN A 41 -20.87 9.36 3.42
CA GLN A 41 -19.99 10.36 4.02
C GLN A 41 -19.22 9.81 5.24
N GLY A 42 -19.83 8.91 6.02
CA GLY A 42 -19.23 8.33 7.22
C GLY A 42 -17.97 7.54 6.89
N LEU A 43 -18.02 6.68 5.87
CA LEU A 43 -16.83 5.99 5.38
C LEU A 43 -15.75 6.98 4.93
N VAL A 44 -16.11 8.03 4.19
CA VAL A 44 -15.14 9.02 3.70
C VAL A 44 -14.41 9.72 4.84
N GLU A 45 -15.10 10.12 5.90
CA GLU A 45 -14.46 10.73 7.08
C GLU A 45 -13.51 9.75 7.79
N LEU A 46 -13.88 8.48 7.91
CA LEU A 46 -12.98 7.43 8.42
C LEU A 46 -11.72 7.30 7.54
N LEU A 47 -11.87 7.29 6.22
CA LEU A 47 -10.75 7.12 5.30
C LEU A 47 -9.79 8.32 5.31
N LYS A 48 -10.28 9.54 5.56
CA LYS A 48 -9.43 10.73 5.76
C LYS A 48 -8.52 10.60 6.97
N GLY A 49 -8.91 9.82 7.99
CA GLY A 49 -8.11 9.52 9.18
C GLY A 49 -6.83 8.74 8.91
N PHE A 50 -6.64 8.20 7.70
CA PHE A 50 -5.38 7.57 7.30
C PHE A 50 -4.32 8.62 6.92
N GLU A 51 -3.81 9.37 7.90
CA GLU A 51 -2.84 10.49 7.73
C GLU A 51 -1.57 10.10 6.96
N GLY A 52 -1.20 8.82 6.98
CA GLY A 52 -0.09 8.27 6.19
C GLY A 52 -0.39 8.21 4.69
N ALA A 53 -1.63 7.88 4.32
CA ALA A 53 -2.04 7.60 2.93
C ALA A 53 -2.81 8.78 2.30
N TYR A 54 -3.74 9.39 3.02
CA TYR A 54 -4.64 10.42 2.49
C TYR A 54 -3.91 11.61 1.84
N PRO A 55 -2.81 12.16 2.39
CA PRO A 55 -2.08 13.24 1.73
C PRO A 55 -1.44 12.83 0.39
N TYR A 56 -1.13 11.54 0.19
CA TYR A 56 -0.64 11.05 -1.11
C TYR A 56 -1.77 11.06 -2.15
N LEU A 57 -2.97 10.63 -1.76
CA LEU A 57 -4.14 10.69 -2.63
C LEU A 57 -4.46 12.12 -3.05
N GLN A 58 -4.37 13.08 -2.12
CA GLN A 58 -4.62 14.49 -2.41
C GLN A 58 -3.64 15.05 -3.46
N ILE A 59 -2.34 14.76 -3.34
CA ILE A 59 -1.36 15.26 -4.32
C ILE A 59 -1.49 14.57 -5.68
N ILE A 60 -1.82 13.27 -5.72
CA ILE A 60 -2.09 12.57 -6.98
C ILE A 60 -3.31 13.17 -7.65
N ALA A 61 -4.43 13.33 -6.92
CA ALA A 61 -5.66 13.89 -7.46
C ALA A 61 -5.45 15.31 -8.00
N ARG A 62 -4.79 16.18 -7.22
CA ARG A 62 -4.47 17.56 -7.62
C ARG A 62 -3.63 17.61 -8.90
N ALA A 63 -2.55 16.84 -8.96
CA ALA A 63 -1.65 16.80 -10.13
C ALA A 63 -2.37 16.32 -11.40
N ASN A 64 -3.48 15.61 -11.26
CA ASN A 64 -4.27 15.07 -12.36
C ASN A 64 -5.62 15.80 -12.55
N LYS A 65 -5.85 16.92 -11.87
CA LYS A 65 -7.10 17.70 -11.93
C LYS A 65 -8.35 16.87 -11.57
N ILE A 66 -8.19 15.86 -10.73
CA ILE A 66 -9.27 15.04 -10.20
C ILE A 66 -9.73 15.66 -8.89
N LYS A 67 -11.03 15.98 -8.77
CA LYS A 67 -11.59 16.65 -7.58
C LYS A 67 -11.60 15.75 -6.34
N ASP A 68 -11.85 14.46 -6.53
CA ASP A 68 -12.00 13.49 -5.46
C ASP A 68 -10.67 12.75 -5.19
N PRO A 69 -10.02 12.92 -4.03
CA PRO A 69 -8.85 12.13 -3.66
C PRO A 69 -9.11 10.62 -3.60
N PHE A 70 -10.36 10.21 -3.35
CA PHE A 70 -10.75 8.81 -3.33
C PHE A 70 -11.33 8.33 -4.67
N ASP A 71 -11.10 9.06 -5.76
CA ASP A 71 -11.38 8.54 -7.10
C ASP A 71 -10.66 7.19 -7.31
N GLU A 72 -11.33 6.25 -7.98
CA GLU A 72 -10.82 4.89 -8.18
C GLU A 72 -9.43 4.88 -8.81
N LYS A 73 -9.18 5.76 -9.79
CA LYS A 73 -7.88 5.83 -10.46
C LYS A 73 -6.80 6.39 -9.55
N VAL A 74 -7.15 7.31 -8.66
CA VAL A 74 -6.23 7.89 -7.67
C VAL A 74 -5.87 6.86 -6.60
N VAL A 75 -6.86 6.11 -6.12
CA VAL A 75 -6.68 5.04 -5.14
C VAL A 75 -5.84 3.91 -5.74
N GLU A 76 -6.12 3.49 -6.97
CA GLU A 76 -5.29 2.53 -7.70
C GLU A 76 -3.86 3.05 -7.86
N ALA A 77 -3.68 4.33 -8.24
CA ALA A 77 -2.36 4.94 -8.40
C ALA A 77 -1.53 4.87 -7.11
N TYR A 78 -2.17 4.97 -5.94
CA TYR A 78 -1.49 4.90 -4.65
C TYR A 78 -1.12 3.46 -4.27
N TRP A 79 -2.05 2.49 -4.39
CA TRP A 79 -1.84 1.12 -3.91
C TRP A 79 -1.11 0.21 -4.90
N ILE A 80 -1.50 0.27 -6.18
CA ILE A 80 -1.05 -0.61 -7.27
C ILE A 80 -0.11 0.16 -8.21
N GLY A 81 -0.39 1.44 -8.43
CA GLY A 81 0.30 2.29 -9.38
C GLY A 81 -0.34 2.28 -10.76
N ASN A 82 -0.32 3.45 -11.40
CA ASN A 82 -0.75 3.65 -12.78
C ASN A 82 -0.10 4.94 -13.34
N ASN A 83 -0.57 5.45 -14.47
CA ASN A 83 0.03 6.61 -15.12
C ASN A 83 -0.15 7.94 -14.37
N LEU A 84 -1.10 8.06 -13.42
CA LEU A 84 -1.34 9.30 -12.68
C LEU A 84 -0.13 9.75 -11.85
N LEU A 85 0.69 8.79 -11.40
CA LEU A 85 1.93 9.05 -10.64
C LEU A 85 2.96 9.86 -11.43
N LYS A 86 2.95 9.78 -12.77
CA LYS A 86 3.91 10.48 -13.63
C LYS A 86 3.69 12.00 -13.62
N ASN A 87 2.44 12.42 -13.41
CA ASN A 87 2.05 13.84 -13.44
C ASN A 87 2.36 14.58 -12.13
N VAL A 88 2.71 13.87 -11.06
CA VAL A 88 3.11 14.50 -9.80
C VAL A 88 4.52 15.05 -9.95
N SER A 89 4.67 16.38 -9.81
CA SER A 89 5.95 17.07 -9.93
C SER A 89 6.87 16.76 -8.75
N VAL A 90 8.18 16.96 -8.97
CA VAL A 90 9.19 16.80 -7.92
C VAL A 90 8.93 17.78 -6.77
N ASP A 91 8.66 19.04 -7.09
CA ASP A 91 8.46 20.11 -6.11
C ASP A 91 7.22 19.87 -5.25
N ASP A 92 6.09 19.52 -5.88
CA ASP A 92 4.85 19.20 -5.17
C ASP A 92 5.05 18.06 -4.17
N PHE A 93 5.81 17.04 -4.60
CA PHE A 93 6.03 15.90 -3.75
C PHE A 93 7.03 16.21 -2.62
N TYR A 94 8.09 16.94 -2.94
CA TYR A 94 9.07 17.44 -1.98
C TYR A 94 8.40 18.25 -0.86
N ASP A 95 7.58 19.24 -1.23
CA ASP A 95 6.88 20.11 -0.28
C ASP A 95 5.87 19.33 0.56
N SER A 96 5.17 18.37 -0.04
CA SER A 96 4.30 17.45 0.70
C SER A 96 5.07 16.69 1.79
N LEU A 97 6.23 16.10 1.47
CA LEU A 97 7.05 15.39 2.47
C LEU A 97 7.57 16.33 3.55
N LYS A 98 8.09 17.50 3.16
CA LYS A 98 8.62 18.52 4.08
C LYS A 98 7.55 18.97 5.08
N ASN A 99 6.35 19.31 4.60
CA ASN A 99 5.26 19.80 5.44
C ASN A 99 4.75 18.71 6.39
N ARG A 100 4.64 17.46 5.92
CA ARG A 100 4.10 16.34 6.69
C ARG A 100 5.06 15.85 7.78
N PHE A 101 6.35 15.76 7.47
CA PHE A 101 7.32 15.09 8.33
C PHE A 101 8.31 16.06 9.01
N GLY A 102 8.44 17.31 8.57
CA GLY A 102 9.47 18.24 9.05
C GLY A 102 9.50 18.46 10.56
N LYS A 103 8.34 18.42 11.23
CA LYS A 103 8.23 18.51 12.71
C LYS A 103 8.16 17.15 13.41
N LYS A 104 7.98 16.06 12.66
CA LYS A 104 7.75 14.71 13.19
C LYS A 104 9.02 13.86 13.25
N ILE A 105 10.08 14.21 12.50
CA ILE A 105 11.34 13.47 12.45
C ILE A 105 12.56 14.38 12.63
N ASN A 106 13.69 13.79 13.02
CA ASN A 106 14.95 14.54 13.18
C ASN A 106 15.48 15.07 11.83
N SER A 107 16.34 16.09 11.91
CA SER A 107 16.89 16.81 10.75
C SER A 107 17.67 15.91 9.78
N LYS A 108 18.41 14.91 10.27
CA LYS A 108 19.17 13.95 9.45
C LYS A 108 18.24 13.08 8.62
N SER A 109 17.22 12.50 9.24
CA SER A 109 16.19 11.70 8.57
C SER A 109 15.40 12.55 7.57
N MET A 110 15.09 13.80 7.91
CA MET A 110 14.41 14.73 7.00
C MET A 110 15.26 15.04 5.77
N LYS A 111 16.54 15.38 5.96
CA LYS A 111 17.49 15.65 4.86
C LYS A 111 17.59 14.45 3.92
N TRP A 112 17.69 13.24 4.47
CA TRP A 112 17.71 12.01 3.67
C TRP A 112 16.40 11.77 2.92
N LEU A 113 15.24 11.97 3.55
CA LEU A 113 13.95 11.76 2.90
C LEU A 113 13.71 12.72 1.74
N LEU A 114 14.17 13.97 1.89
CA LEU A 114 14.04 15.01 0.86
C LEU A 114 14.96 14.82 -0.34
N THR A 115 15.92 13.89 -0.31
CA THR A 115 16.69 13.52 -1.52
C THR A 115 15.91 12.60 -2.47
N LYS A 116 14.79 12.03 -2.01
CA LYS A 116 14.04 11.01 -2.76
C LYS A 116 13.22 11.55 -3.94
N PRO A 117 12.45 12.65 -3.79
CA PRO A 117 11.72 13.20 -4.93
C PRO A 117 12.63 13.61 -6.11
N PRO A 118 13.79 14.26 -5.91
CA PRO A 118 14.71 14.61 -7.00
C PRO A 118 15.26 13.42 -7.80
N ILE A 119 15.44 12.26 -7.16
CA ILE A 119 15.85 11.02 -7.85
C ILE A 119 14.66 10.20 -8.38
N GLY A 120 13.46 10.80 -8.38
CA GLY A 120 12.29 10.30 -9.08
C GLY A 120 11.22 9.62 -8.22
N ALA A 121 11.38 9.57 -6.89
CA ALA A 121 10.37 8.94 -6.02
C ALA A 121 8.97 9.50 -6.27
N LYS A 122 7.96 8.64 -6.22
CA LYS A 122 6.55 8.99 -6.48
C LYS A 122 5.67 8.67 -5.25
N PRO A 123 4.50 9.32 -5.13
CA PRO A 123 3.58 9.13 -4.00
C PRO A 123 2.82 7.78 -4.03
N HIS A 124 3.55 6.68 -4.10
CA HIS A 124 3.04 5.31 -4.13
C HIS A 124 3.23 4.64 -2.76
N HIS A 125 2.42 3.63 -2.45
CA HIS A 125 2.51 2.93 -1.18
C HIS A 125 3.90 2.27 -0.97
N SER A 126 4.49 1.69 -2.02
CA SER A 126 5.84 1.11 -1.91
C SER A 126 6.92 2.12 -1.51
N PHE A 127 6.85 3.38 -1.97
CA PHE A 127 7.74 4.44 -1.49
C PHE A 127 7.52 4.72 0.01
N HIS A 128 6.26 4.81 0.44
CA HIS A 128 5.95 5.04 1.84
C HIS A 128 6.52 3.93 2.72
N VAL A 129 6.42 2.67 2.31
CA VAL A 129 6.96 1.53 3.08
C VAL A 129 8.49 1.53 3.08
N LEU A 130 9.12 1.70 1.93
CA LEU A 130 10.57 1.54 1.77
C LEU A 130 11.37 2.70 2.35
N ASP A 131 10.90 3.94 2.18
CA ASP A 131 11.67 5.14 2.53
C ASP A 131 11.09 5.92 3.72
N VAL A 132 9.77 6.04 3.83
CA VAL A 132 9.17 6.79 4.94
C VAL A 132 9.13 5.93 6.20
N TYR A 133 8.46 4.78 6.15
CA TYR A 133 8.20 3.94 7.32
C TYR A 133 9.49 3.39 7.94
N THR A 134 10.49 3.02 7.13
CA THR A 134 11.79 2.57 7.64
C THR A 134 12.54 3.65 8.44
N LYS A 135 12.27 4.93 8.20
CA LYS A 135 12.90 6.05 8.93
C LYS A 135 12.02 6.65 10.02
N THR A 136 10.69 6.60 9.85
CA THR A 136 9.73 7.24 10.77
C THR A 136 9.03 6.23 11.68
N GLY A 137 8.81 5.00 11.21
CA GLY A 137 8.06 3.94 11.89
C GLY A 137 8.93 3.08 12.80
N LEU A 138 10.16 2.74 12.40
CA LEU A 138 11.09 1.98 13.24
C LEU A 138 11.51 2.72 14.52
N ILE A 139 11.45 4.05 14.53
CA ILE A 139 11.80 4.88 15.70
C ILE A 139 10.64 4.98 16.69
N ARG A 140 9.38 4.81 16.26
CA ARG A 140 8.18 5.01 17.11
C ARG A 140 7.47 3.74 17.57
N SER A 141 7.60 2.63 16.83
CA SER A 141 6.67 1.50 16.98
C SER A 141 7.12 0.40 17.94
N GLY A 142 8.34 0.45 18.49
CA GLY A 142 8.85 -0.58 19.40
C GLY A 142 8.80 -2.00 18.82
N ILE A 143 8.75 -2.11 17.48
CA ILE A 143 8.56 -3.37 16.76
C ILE A 143 9.77 -4.28 17.02
N LYS A 144 9.50 -5.38 17.73
CA LYS A 144 10.45 -6.48 18.00
C LYS A 144 10.58 -7.47 16.83
N THR A 145 9.88 -7.26 15.71
CA THR A 145 9.97 -8.11 14.51
C THR A 145 11.06 -7.62 13.54
N ASN A 146 11.57 -8.52 12.70
CA ASN A 146 12.60 -8.20 11.73
C ASN A 146 12.08 -7.15 10.72
N VAL A 147 12.84 -6.07 10.49
CA VAL A 147 12.51 -5.00 9.53
C VAL A 147 12.09 -5.55 8.17
N LEU A 148 12.76 -6.60 7.69
CA LEU A 148 12.46 -7.22 6.40
C LEU A 148 11.09 -7.89 6.38
N GLU A 149 10.67 -8.51 7.48
CA GLU A 149 9.36 -9.12 7.62
C GLU A 149 8.26 -8.05 7.57
N THR A 150 8.45 -6.93 8.28
CA THR A 150 7.54 -5.80 8.25
C THR A 150 7.44 -5.18 6.85
N ILE A 151 8.56 -5.02 6.13
CA ILE A 151 8.55 -4.58 4.73
C ILE A 151 7.70 -5.53 3.87
N ASN A 152 7.88 -6.85 4.00
CA ASN A 152 7.11 -7.82 3.21
C ASN A 152 5.60 -7.82 3.54
N ASN A 153 5.23 -7.55 4.79
CA ASN A 153 3.83 -7.49 5.19
C ASN A 153 3.16 -6.15 4.84
N CYS A 154 3.91 -5.05 4.83
CA CYS A 154 3.43 -3.71 4.44
C CYS A 154 3.44 -3.46 2.94
N LEU A 155 4.35 -4.04 2.16
CA LEU A 155 4.29 -3.88 0.71
C LEU A 155 3.02 -4.55 0.17
N ILE A 156 2.42 -3.92 -0.84
CA ILE A 156 1.39 -4.57 -1.65
C ILE A 156 2.10 -5.58 -2.54
N MET A 157 2.07 -6.83 -2.11
CA MET A 157 2.64 -7.95 -2.84
C MET A 157 1.54 -8.64 -3.67
N TRP A 158 1.94 -9.45 -4.64
CA TRP A 158 1.01 -10.16 -5.50
C TRP A 158 1.47 -11.59 -5.73
N GLY A 159 0.53 -12.49 -6.00
CA GLY A 159 0.81 -13.90 -6.25
C GLY A 159 -0.33 -14.61 -6.95
N ARG A 160 -0.02 -15.75 -7.57
CA ARG A 160 -1.04 -16.59 -8.23
C ARG A 160 -1.63 -17.56 -7.21
N VAL A 161 -2.96 -17.65 -7.17
CA VAL A 161 -3.67 -18.60 -6.30
C VAL A 161 -3.49 -20.02 -6.83
N ASN A 162 -2.84 -20.88 -6.04
CA ASN A 162 -2.64 -22.28 -6.40
C ASN A 162 -3.67 -23.22 -5.74
N ARG A 163 -4.24 -22.81 -4.61
CA ARG A 163 -5.28 -23.58 -3.89
C ARG A 163 -6.20 -22.65 -3.13
N VAL A 164 -7.47 -23.00 -3.11
CA VAL A 164 -8.51 -22.35 -2.30
C VAL A 164 -9.08 -23.36 -1.31
N THR A 165 -9.28 -22.93 -0.06
CA THR A 165 -10.02 -23.67 0.96
C THR A 165 -11.34 -22.95 1.19
N CYS A 166 -12.44 -23.69 1.18
CA CYS A 166 -13.78 -23.14 1.33
C CYS A 166 -14.49 -23.72 2.55
N ASN A 167 -15.34 -22.93 3.19
CA ASN A 167 -16.39 -23.43 4.07
C ASN A 167 -17.75 -23.16 3.40
N ILE A 168 -18.51 -24.22 3.13
CA ILE A 168 -19.75 -24.17 2.36
C ILE A 168 -19.52 -23.52 0.98
N LYS A 169 -19.78 -22.22 0.85
CA LYS A 169 -19.67 -21.43 -0.40
C LYS A 169 -18.68 -20.26 -0.31
N HIS A 170 -18.00 -20.08 0.82
CA HIS A 170 -17.08 -18.96 1.02
C HIS A 170 -15.64 -19.44 1.11
N VAL A 171 -14.75 -18.80 0.37
CA VAL A 171 -13.31 -19.01 0.48
C VAL A 171 -12.85 -18.50 1.85
N THR A 172 -12.28 -19.38 2.67
CA THR A 172 -11.79 -19.05 4.02
C THR A 172 -10.28 -18.83 4.04
N GLN A 173 -9.56 -19.46 3.10
CA GLN A 173 -8.13 -19.33 2.97
C GLN A 173 -7.71 -19.57 1.51
N VAL A 174 -6.68 -18.85 1.07
CA VAL A 174 -5.98 -19.15 -0.18
C VAL A 174 -4.51 -19.40 0.07
N SER A 175 -3.95 -20.28 -0.74
CA SER A 175 -2.53 -20.49 -0.87
C SER A 175 -2.07 -19.80 -2.16
N ILE A 176 -1.08 -18.92 -2.04
CA ILE A 176 -0.56 -18.11 -3.14
C ILE A 176 0.92 -18.40 -3.37
N GLU A 177 1.30 -18.51 -4.65
CA GLU A 177 2.70 -18.54 -5.07
C GLU A 177 3.17 -17.12 -5.43
N TYR A 178 4.24 -16.65 -4.80
CA TYR A 178 4.75 -15.28 -4.95
C TYR A 178 6.26 -15.18 -4.69
N ASN A 179 6.87 -14.05 -5.07
CA ASN A 179 8.26 -13.72 -4.74
C ASN A 179 8.30 -12.72 -3.56
N PRO A 180 8.87 -13.06 -2.39
CA PRO A 180 9.05 -12.11 -1.30
C PRO A 180 10.21 -11.16 -1.59
N ILE A 181 10.30 -10.05 -0.86
CA ILE A 181 11.50 -9.22 -0.80
C ILE A 181 12.51 -9.83 0.18
N ILE A 182 13.76 -9.94 -0.23
CA ILE A 182 14.87 -10.42 0.59
C ILE A 182 16.01 -9.39 0.62
N LEU A 183 16.81 -9.42 1.68
CA LEU A 183 18.06 -8.67 1.74
C LEU A 183 19.20 -9.55 1.20
N LYS A 184 19.83 -9.14 0.10
CA LYS A 184 20.99 -9.83 -0.50
C LYS A 184 22.09 -8.81 -0.78
N LYS A 185 23.28 -9.03 -0.19
CA LYS A 185 24.44 -8.13 -0.34
C LYS A 185 24.09 -6.66 -0.02
N GLY A 186 23.34 -6.44 1.06
CA GLY A 186 22.94 -5.09 1.51
C GLY A 186 21.84 -4.42 0.69
N LYS A 187 21.26 -5.09 -0.32
CA LYS A 187 20.20 -4.55 -1.18
C LYS A 187 18.92 -5.39 -1.08
N LEU A 188 17.78 -4.72 -1.17
CA LEU A 188 16.45 -5.34 -1.22
C LEU A 188 16.14 -5.80 -2.65
N ILE A 189 15.87 -7.08 -2.83
CA ILE A 189 15.55 -7.68 -4.13
C ILE A 189 14.39 -8.67 -4.00
N PHE A 190 13.76 -9.03 -5.12
CA PHE A 190 12.85 -10.18 -5.15
C PHE A 190 13.63 -11.49 -4.95
N GLY A 191 13.14 -12.32 -4.03
CA GLY A 191 13.62 -13.68 -3.77
C GLY A 191 13.02 -14.71 -4.72
N LYS A 192 13.34 -15.98 -4.46
CA LYS A 192 12.74 -17.11 -5.19
C LYS A 192 11.24 -17.23 -4.89
N TYR A 193 10.50 -17.89 -5.77
CA TYR A 193 9.09 -18.19 -5.52
C TYR A 193 8.94 -19.01 -4.25
N THR A 194 7.90 -18.69 -3.48
CA THR A 194 7.49 -19.43 -2.30
C THR A 194 5.97 -19.38 -2.17
N THR A 195 5.43 -20.18 -1.26
CA THR A 195 4.00 -20.23 -0.98
C THR A 195 3.66 -19.55 0.34
N LYS A 196 2.54 -18.84 0.39
CA LYS A 196 1.97 -18.28 1.63
C LYS A 196 0.47 -18.56 1.68
N ASN A 197 -0.01 -18.94 2.85
CA ASN A 197 -1.44 -18.99 3.13
C ASN A 197 -1.89 -17.62 3.64
N ILE A 198 -2.98 -17.09 3.08
CA ILE A 198 -3.56 -15.79 3.46
C ILE A 198 -5.09 -15.87 3.47
N GLN A 199 -5.72 -14.95 4.19
CA GLN A 199 -7.17 -14.87 4.29
C GLN A 199 -7.74 -13.96 3.20
N PRO A 200 -8.89 -14.29 2.59
CA PRO A 200 -9.56 -13.40 1.67
C PRO A 200 -10.84 -12.81 2.30
N ILE A 201 -10.68 -11.81 3.17
CA ILE A 201 -11.77 -11.32 4.03
C ILE A 201 -12.94 -10.73 3.22
N PHE A 202 -12.64 -9.98 2.17
CA PHE A 202 -13.64 -9.26 1.36
C PHE A 202 -13.73 -9.74 -0.10
N THR A 203 -12.86 -10.66 -0.49
CA THR A 203 -12.65 -11.06 -1.89
C THR A 203 -12.90 -12.57 -2.01
N GLN A 204 -13.38 -13.04 -3.15
CA GLN A 204 -13.64 -14.46 -3.39
C GLN A 204 -12.80 -14.96 -4.59
N PRO A 205 -11.47 -15.10 -4.40
CA PRO A 205 -10.58 -15.53 -5.47
C PRO A 205 -10.76 -17.03 -5.80
N LYS A 206 -10.41 -17.39 -7.03
CA LYS A 206 -10.41 -18.77 -7.53
C LYS A 206 -8.98 -19.21 -7.84
N VAL A 207 -8.77 -20.52 -7.98
CA VAL A 207 -7.50 -21.07 -8.47
C VAL A 207 -7.19 -20.49 -9.84
N GLY A 208 -5.96 -20.01 -10.03
CA GLY A 208 -5.51 -19.36 -11.26
C GLY A 208 -5.55 -17.83 -11.20
N ASP A 209 -6.37 -17.22 -10.34
CA ASP A 209 -6.39 -15.76 -10.18
C ASP A 209 -5.04 -15.24 -9.70
N ILE A 210 -4.67 -14.04 -10.14
CA ILE A 210 -3.57 -13.29 -9.54
C ILE A 210 -4.17 -12.30 -8.57
N VAL A 211 -3.74 -12.35 -7.32
CA VAL A 211 -4.27 -11.49 -6.26
C VAL A 211 -3.18 -10.58 -5.70
N SER A 212 -3.58 -9.39 -5.28
CA SER A 212 -2.78 -8.56 -4.38
C SER A 212 -3.09 -8.90 -2.93
N PHE A 213 -2.13 -8.70 -2.05
CA PHE A 213 -2.31 -8.92 -0.63
C PHE A 213 -1.49 -7.95 0.22
N HIS A 214 -2.00 -7.70 1.43
CA HIS A 214 -1.44 -6.78 2.40
C HIS A 214 -1.72 -7.32 3.81
N TRP A 215 -0.69 -7.42 4.65
CA TRP A 215 -0.79 -7.96 6.02
C TRP A 215 -1.54 -9.30 6.14
N GLY A 216 -1.28 -10.21 5.20
CA GLY A 216 -1.88 -11.56 5.22
C GLY A 216 -3.34 -11.62 4.79
N ASN A 217 -3.87 -10.54 4.20
CA ASN A 217 -5.20 -10.49 3.62
C ASN A 217 -5.15 -10.24 2.10
N VAL A 218 -6.00 -10.93 1.33
CA VAL A 218 -6.24 -10.62 -0.09
C VAL A 218 -6.99 -9.29 -0.20
N CYS A 219 -6.43 -8.36 -0.97
CA CYS A 219 -7.02 -7.04 -1.18
C CYS A 219 -7.88 -7.01 -2.45
N ASP A 220 -7.35 -7.52 -3.56
CA ASP A 220 -8.08 -7.55 -4.83
C ASP A 220 -7.56 -8.63 -5.80
N ILE A 221 -8.43 -9.01 -6.75
CA ILE A 221 -8.05 -9.82 -7.92
C ILE A 221 -7.55 -8.85 -9.00
N LEU A 222 -6.33 -9.07 -9.47
CA LEU A 222 -5.65 -8.16 -10.38
C LEU A 222 -5.75 -8.62 -11.83
N THR A 223 -5.93 -7.65 -12.72
CA THR A 223 -5.68 -7.82 -14.16
C THR A 223 -4.18 -7.91 -14.44
N GLU A 224 -3.81 -8.46 -15.60
CA GLU A 224 -2.40 -8.51 -16.02
C GLU A 224 -1.76 -7.11 -16.12
N TYR A 225 -2.53 -6.11 -16.52
CA TYR A 225 -2.09 -4.72 -16.59
C TYR A 225 -1.76 -4.16 -15.19
N GLN A 226 -2.62 -4.41 -14.21
CA GLN A 226 -2.37 -4.01 -12.82
C GLN A 226 -1.15 -4.73 -12.22
N VAL A 227 -0.98 -6.03 -12.50
CA VAL A 227 0.22 -6.78 -12.09
C VAL A 227 1.48 -6.17 -12.68
N LYS A 228 1.47 -5.80 -13.97
CA LYS A 228 2.59 -5.14 -14.63
C LYS A 228 2.91 -3.80 -13.98
N ASN A 229 1.90 -2.98 -13.69
CA ASN A 229 2.11 -1.70 -13.02
C ASN A 229 2.66 -1.86 -11.61
N LEU A 230 2.07 -2.73 -10.79
CA LEU A 230 2.51 -2.98 -9.42
C LEU A 230 3.95 -3.50 -9.39
N LYS A 231 4.29 -4.41 -10.31
CA LYS A 231 5.68 -4.87 -10.48
C LYS A 231 6.62 -3.73 -10.85
N ASN A 232 6.24 -2.86 -11.79
CA ASN A 232 7.07 -1.75 -12.23
C ASN A 232 7.29 -0.74 -11.11
N TRP A 233 6.23 -0.29 -10.44
CA TRP A 233 6.33 0.71 -9.37
C TRP A 233 6.99 0.18 -8.09
N THR A 234 6.83 -1.11 -7.80
CA THR A 234 7.57 -1.75 -6.70
C THR A 234 9.05 -1.83 -7.01
N ASN A 235 9.45 -2.29 -8.21
CA ASN A 235 10.85 -2.30 -8.62
C ASN A 235 11.47 -0.90 -8.66
N TYR A 236 10.73 0.09 -9.16
CA TYR A 236 11.17 1.48 -9.25
C TYR A 236 11.55 2.05 -7.88
N HIS A 237 10.66 1.89 -6.88
CA HIS A 237 10.97 2.36 -5.52
C HIS A 237 11.99 1.48 -4.80
N LEU A 238 12.08 0.17 -5.09
CA LEU A 238 13.19 -0.66 -4.60
C LEU A 238 14.55 -0.16 -5.09
N GLN A 239 14.67 0.23 -6.35
CA GLN A 239 15.90 0.82 -6.89
C GLN A 239 16.26 2.12 -6.15
N ILE A 240 15.30 3.02 -5.97
CA ILE A 240 15.48 4.28 -5.23
C ILE A 240 15.91 4.04 -3.77
N ALA A 241 15.28 3.10 -3.08
CA ALA A 241 15.65 2.73 -1.72
C ALA A 241 17.09 2.20 -1.70
N ASN A 242 17.39 1.23 -2.57
CA ASN A 242 18.70 0.61 -2.71
C ASN A 242 19.82 1.59 -3.07
N HIS A 243 19.56 2.66 -3.81
CA HIS A 243 20.56 3.69 -4.12
C HIS A 243 21.08 4.42 -2.88
N THR A 244 20.34 4.39 -1.78
CA THR A 244 20.65 5.13 -0.55
C THR A 244 20.81 4.24 0.70
N MET A 245 20.81 2.92 0.50
CA MET A 245 21.10 1.89 1.51
C MET A 245 22.59 1.58 1.58
#